data_AF-A0A0P1MJP2-F1
#
_entry.id   AF-A0A0P1MJP2-F1
#
_cell.length_a   1.000
_cell.length_b   1.000
_cell.length_c   1.000
_cell.angle_alpha   90.00
_cell.angle_beta   90.00
_cell.angle_gamma   90.00
#
_symmetry.space_group_name_H-M   'P 1'
#
loop_
_entity.id
_entity.type
_entity.pdbx_description
1 polymer ?
#
loop_
_entity_poly.entity_id
_entity_poly.type
_entity_poly.pdbx_seq_one_letter_code
_entity_poly.pdbx_strand_id
1 'polypeptide(L)'
;MKIVEEIISKDDEILVPARKIYLTIKYHYKTTPLPSFLDFVNMLKRSRKFEVIESIGTSHYDLPESVEKILMQVGIYGTGPRVKFRSVKLTPKLLKEAFLKSYNKMRVGLESLLAKVSTETDLPHDEINKIISSFTELRDQINKTIQMLEKLELYETTVKPEKKKRKGK
;
A
#
# COMPACT_ATOMS: atom_id res chain seq x y z
N MET A 1 -5.20 -4.78 13.47
CA MET A 1 -4.73 -3.76 12.49
C MET A 1 -4.76 -4.23 11.03
N LYS A 2 -4.49 -5.50 10.69
CA LYS A 2 -4.51 -5.98 9.28
C LYS A 2 -5.77 -5.57 8.49
N ILE A 3 -6.97 -5.70 9.09
CA ILE A 3 -8.24 -5.32 8.45
C ILE A 3 -8.32 -3.80 8.16
N VAL A 4 -7.86 -2.97 9.11
CA VAL A 4 -7.80 -1.51 8.92
C VAL A 4 -6.86 -1.16 7.78
N GLU A 5 -5.70 -1.82 7.72
CA GLU A 5 -4.73 -1.63 6.63
C GLU A 5 -5.35 -2.01 5.28
N GLU A 6 -6.05 -3.15 5.22
CA GLU A 6 -6.76 -3.59 4.01
C GLU A 6 -7.84 -2.60 3.56
N ILE A 7 -8.64 -2.08 4.48
CA ILE A 7 -9.70 -1.10 4.17
C ILE A 7 -9.08 0.17 3.59
N ILE A 8 -8.07 0.75 4.25
CA ILE A 8 -7.44 1.99 3.77
C ILE A 8 -6.71 1.76 2.43
N SER A 9 -6.12 0.59 2.19
CA SER A 9 -5.44 0.29 0.93
C SER A 9 -6.37 0.07 -0.26
N LYS A 10 -7.65 -0.26 -0.02
CA LYS A 10 -8.68 -0.44 -1.06
C LYS A 10 -9.53 0.81 -1.30
N ASP A 11 -9.44 1.80 -0.41
CA ASP A 11 -10.18 3.05 -0.51
C ASP A 11 -9.34 4.05 -1.35
N ASP A 12 -9.93 4.60 -2.40
CA ASP A 12 -9.25 5.56 -3.29
C ASP A 12 -9.04 6.93 -2.63
N GLU A 13 -9.67 7.19 -1.47
CA GLU A 13 -9.49 8.42 -0.70
C GLU A 13 -8.12 8.48 0.01
N ILE A 14 -7.41 9.61 -0.14
CA ILE A 14 -6.15 9.89 0.58
C ILE A 14 -6.37 10.00 2.10
N LEU A 15 -7.58 10.34 2.55
CA LEU A 15 -7.96 10.53 3.96
C LEU A 15 -9.29 9.84 4.26
N VAL A 16 -9.20 8.59 4.71
CA VAL A 16 -10.36 7.75 4.98
C VAL A 16 -11.00 8.16 6.31
N PRO A 17 -12.32 8.36 6.39
CA PRO A 17 -13.01 8.62 7.65
C PRO A 17 -12.82 7.47 8.65
N ALA A 18 -12.34 7.75 9.85
CA ALA A 18 -12.16 6.73 10.89
C ALA A 18 -13.48 6.02 11.22
N ARG A 19 -14.59 6.76 11.17
CA ARG A 19 -15.94 6.22 11.41
C ARG A 19 -16.39 5.25 10.32
N LYS A 20 -16.03 5.48 9.05
CA LYS A 20 -16.26 4.53 7.96
C LYS A 20 -15.58 3.20 8.27
N ILE A 21 -14.29 3.25 8.60
CA ILE A 21 -13.50 2.05 8.95
C ILE A 21 -14.12 1.32 10.14
N TYR A 22 -14.48 2.05 11.20
CA TYR A 22 -15.08 1.49 12.40
C TYR A 22 -16.40 0.77 12.12
N LEU A 23 -17.34 1.42 11.43
CA LEU A 23 -18.63 0.80 11.09
C LEU A 23 -18.47 -0.36 10.11
N THR A 24 -17.56 -0.26 9.15
CA THR A 24 -17.25 -1.39 8.27
C THR A 24 -16.80 -2.61 9.06
N ILE A 25 -15.91 -2.45 10.04
CA ILE A 25 -15.49 -3.58 10.90
C ILE A 25 -16.67 -4.10 11.72
N LYS A 26 -17.43 -3.20 12.36
CA LYS A 26 -18.58 -3.54 13.22
C LYS A 26 -19.62 -4.40 12.49
N TYR A 27 -19.96 -4.04 11.26
CA TYR A 27 -21.09 -4.67 10.54
C TYR A 27 -20.66 -5.74 9.52
N HIS A 28 -19.49 -5.61 8.88
CA HIS A 28 -19.01 -6.57 7.89
C HIS A 28 -18.01 -7.60 8.46
N TYR A 29 -17.38 -7.33 9.61
CA TYR A 29 -16.40 -8.21 10.24
C TYR A 29 -16.81 -8.58 11.67
N LYS A 30 -18.01 -9.15 11.81
CA LYS A 30 -18.69 -9.43 13.09
C LYS A 30 -17.91 -10.29 14.10
N THR A 31 -16.89 -11.01 13.65
CA THR A 31 -16.03 -11.84 14.52
C THR A 31 -14.95 -11.04 15.24
N THR A 32 -14.75 -9.76 14.91
CA THR A 32 -13.74 -8.92 15.54
C THR A 32 -14.38 -8.11 16.67
N PRO A 33 -14.00 -8.34 17.94
CA PRO A 33 -14.46 -7.49 19.03
C PRO A 33 -13.97 -6.06 18.81
N LEU A 34 -14.89 -5.11 18.82
CA LEU A 34 -14.61 -3.71 18.54
C LEU A 34 -14.76 -2.89 19.84
N PRO A 35 -13.76 -2.09 20.22
CA PRO A 35 -13.87 -1.21 21.39
C PRO A 35 -14.80 -0.02 21.08
N SER A 36 -15.01 0.89 22.04
CA SER A 36 -15.72 2.15 21.77
C SER A 36 -15.08 2.93 20.62
N PHE A 37 -15.84 3.79 19.94
CA PHE A 37 -15.29 4.58 18.84
C PHE A 37 -14.11 5.47 19.29
N LEU A 38 -14.20 6.05 20.51
CA LEU A 38 -13.12 6.84 21.09
C LEU A 38 -11.84 6.00 21.27
N ASP A 39 -11.97 4.80 21.85
CA ASP A 39 -10.83 3.92 22.07
C ASP A 39 -10.24 3.43 20.76
N PHE A 40 -11.09 3.12 19.78
CA PHE A 40 -10.65 2.79 18.43
C PHE A 40 -9.79 3.90 17.81
N VAL A 41 -10.24 5.16 17.88
CA VAL A 41 -9.47 6.31 17.39
C VAL A 41 -8.15 6.46 18.16
N ASN A 42 -8.15 6.27 19.47
CA ASN A 42 -6.94 6.31 20.29
C ASN A 42 -5.95 5.19 19.93
N MET A 43 -6.44 4.00 19.60
CA MET A 43 -5.59 2.91 19.10
C MET A 43 -4.94 3.28 17.76
N LEU A 44 -5.67 3.94 16.86
CA LEU A 44 -5.10 4.42 15.60
C LEU A 44 -4.03 5.49 15.83
N LYS A 45 -4.27 6.46 16.72
CA LYS A 45 -3.30 7.50 17.09
C LYS A 45 -2.01 6.94 17.67
N ARG A 46 -2.11 5.89 18.51
CA ARG A 46 -0.95 5.23 19.12
C ARG A 46 -0.15 4.38 18.12
N SER A 47 -0.74 4.03 16.98
CA SER A 47 -0.07 3.27 15.94
C SER A 47 0.97 4.11 15.21
N ARG A 48 2.17 3.57 15.02
CA ARG A 48 3.18 4.20 14.15
C ARG A 48 2.86 4.10 12.66
N LYS A 49 1.86 3.29 12.28
CA LYS A 49 1.49 3.07 10.88
C LYS A 49 0.49 4.09 10.33
N PHE A 50 -0.24 4.76 11.22
CA PHE A 50 -1.33 5.65 10.84
C PHE A 50 -1.01 7.10 11.23
N GLU A 51 -1.59 8.02 10.48
CA GLU A 51 -1.68 9.43 10.83
C GLU A 51 -3.16 9.76 10.97
N VAL A 52 -3.54 10.29 12.13
CA VAL A 52 -4.91 10.68 12.44
C VAL A 52 -5.00 12.20 12.40
N ILE A 53 -5.90 12.72 11.58
CA ILE A 53 -6.16 14.16 11.40
C ILE A 53 -7.51 14.45 12.06
N GLU A 54 -7.49 15.34 13.05
CA GLU A 54 -8.70 15.85 13.68
C GLU A 54 -9.18 17.12 12.97
N SER A 55 -10.49 17.26 12.82
CA SER A 55 -11.13 18.49 12.31
C SER A 55 -11.85 19.24 13.44
N ILE A 56 -12.13 20.52 13.21
CA ILE A 56 -12.96 21.30 14.14
C ILE A 56 -14.36 20.68 14.16
N GLY A 57 -14.85 20.27 15.34
CA GLY A 57 -16.14 19.56 15.49
C GLY A 57 -16.04 18.02 15.48
N THR A 58 -14.85 17.46 15.67
CA THR A 58 -14.64 16.00 15.72
C THR A 58 -15.38 15.35 16.90
N SER A 59 -16.43 14.58 16.60
CA SER A 59 -17.13 13.75 17.59
C SER A 59 -16.49 12.38 17.73
N HIS A 60 -16.17 12.02 18.98
CA HIS A 60 -15.56 10.74 19.34
C HIS A 60 -16.51 9.79 20.07
N TYR A 61 -17.78 10.15 20.22
CA TYR A 61 -18.78 9.31 20.87
C TYR A 61 -19.34 8.24 19.91
N ASP A 62 -19.80 7.13 20.50
CA ASP A 62 -20.56 6.12 19.79
C ASP A 62 -21.93 6.68 19.39
N LEU A 63 -22.36 6.34 18.18
CA LEU A 63 -23.66 6.78 17.67
C LEU A 63 -24.72 5.71 17.93
N PRO A 64 -26.00 6.10 18.07
CA PRO A 64 -27.09 5.14 18.03
C PRO A 64 -27.06 4.31 16.75
N GLU A 65 -27.44 3.03 16.84
CA GLU A 65 -27.39 2.08 15.72
C GLU A 65 -28.17 2.58 14.49
N SER A 66 -29.29 3.26 14.72
CA SER A 66 -30.10 3.88 13.65
C SER A 66 -29.30 4.90 12.83
N VAL A 67 -28.51 5.75 13.49
CA VAL A 67 -27.67 6.76 12.85
C VAL A 67 -26.49 6.10 12.13
N GLU A 68 -25.88 5.08 12.74
CA GLU A 68 -24.78 4.33 12.13
C GLU A 68 -25.20 3.68 10.80
N LYS A 69 -26.37 3.03 10.78
CA LYS A 69 -26.93 2.40 9.58
C LYS A 69 -27.22 3.42 8.47
N ILE A 70 -27.74 4.59 8.83
CA ILE A 70 -27.95 5.69 7.87
C ILE A 70 -26.61 6.12 7.26
N LEU A 71 -25.59 6.39 8.08
CA LEU A 71 -24.26 6.79 7.61
C LEU A 71 -23.64 5.76 6.66
N MET A 72 -23.83 4.47 6.94
CA MET A 72 -23.39 3.41 6.04
C MET A 72 -24.14 3.40 4.71
N GLN A 73 -25.44 3.66 4.72
CA GLN A 73 -26.26 3.71 3.50
C GLN A 73 -25.94 4.92 2.63
N VAL A 74 -25.80 6.11 3.21
CA VAL A 74 -25.50 7.33 2.45
C VAL A 74 -24.02 7.45 2.08
N GLY A 75 -23.12 6.70 2.73
CA GLY A 75 -21.68 6.75 2.47
C GLY A 75 -21.01 8.07 2.86
N ILE A 76 -21.75 9.00 3.49
CA ILE A 76 -21.27 10.33 3.85
C ILE A 76 -20.79 10.31 5.30
N TYR A 77 -19.48 10.44 5.48
CA TYR A 77 -18.82 10.57 6.79
C TYR A 77 -18.17 11.96 6.90
N GLY A 78 -19.01 13.00 6.77
CA GLY A 78 -18.55 14.39 6.67
C GLY A 78 -17.86 14.91 7.94
N THR A 79 -18.19 14.35 9.11
CA THR A 79 -17.68 14.80 10.40
C THR A 79 -16.85 13.72 11.09
N GLY A 80 -15.87 14.13 11.89
CA GLY A 80 -15.05 13.22 12.69
C GLY A 80 -13.62 13.03 12.17
N PRO A 81 -12.84 12.17 12.85
CA PRO A 81 -11.41 12.06 12.60
C PRO A 81 -11.16 11.32 11.29
N ARG A 82 -10.14 11.77 10.56
CA ARG A 82 -9.70 11.20 9.29
C ARG A 82 -8.38 10.47 9.49
N VAL A 83 -8.18 9.38 8.76
CA VAL A 83 -7.03 8.50 8.92
C VAL A 83 -6.43 8.18 7.57
N LYS A 84 -5.10 8.20 7.53
CA LYS A 84 -4.31 7.71 6.40
C LYS A 84 -3.13 6.90 6.89
N PHE A 85 -2.50 6.19 5.96
CA PHE A 85 -1.18 5.64 6.21
C PHE A 85 -0.15 6.75 6.40
N ARG A 86 0.68 6.58 7.42
CA ARG A 86 1.83 7.46 7.61
C ARG A 86 2.78 7.27 6.42
N SER A 87 3.21 8.36 5.82
CA SER A 87 4.25 8.31 4.78
C SER A 87 5.53 7.76 5.39
N VAL A 88 5.94 6.57 4.94
CA VAL A 88 7.28 6.06 5.22
C VAL A 88 8.25 6.81 4.33
N LYS A 89 9.37 7.29 4.89
CA LYS A 89 10.46 7.81 4.06
C LYS A 89 10.83 6.71 3.07
N LEU A 90 10.77 7.05 1.78
CA LEU A 90 11.11 6.15 0.70
C LEU A 90 12.59 5.78 0.87
N THR A 91 12.85 4.58 1.38
CA THR A 91 14.22 4.07 1.49
C THR A 91 14.56 3.29 0.23
N PRO A 92 15.84 3.21 -0.18
CA PRO A 92 16.25 2.36 -1.28
C PRO A 92 15.73 0.92 -1.15
N LYS A 93 15.69 0.38 0.07
CA LYS A 93 15.11 -0.93 0.38
C LYS A 93 13.61 -1.02 0.07
N LEU A 94 12.81 -0.03 0.50
CA LEU A 94 11.37 0.01 0.20
C LEU A 94 11.10 0.20 -1.30
N LEU A 95 11.90 1.03 -1.96
CA LEU A 95 11.89 1.18 -3.42
C LEU A 95 12.16 -0.16 -4.11
N LYS A 96 13.20 -0.87 -3.66
CA LYS A 96 13.57 -2.20 -4.15
C LYS A 96 12.43 -3.20 -3.94
N GLU A 97 11.87 -3.29 -2.75
CA GLU A 97 10.75 -4.19 -2.44
C GLU A 97 9.51 -3.89 -3.29
N ALA A 98 9.14 -2.61 -3.45
CA ALA A 98 8.01 -2.21 -4.28
C ALA A 98 8.27 -2.52 -5.77
N PHE A 99 9.47 -2.22 -6.25
CA PHE A 99 9.88 -2.50 -7.62
C PHE A 99 9.89 -4.00 -7.92
N LEU A 100 10.48 -4.82 -7.03
CA LEU A 100 10.51 -6.27 -7.15
C LEU A 100 9.11 -6.91 -7.13
N LYS A 101 8.20 -6.37 -6.30
CA LYS A 101 6.81 -6.85 -6.25
C LYS A 101 6.07 -6.59 -7.55
N SER A 102 6.18 -5.38 -8.10
CA SER A 102 5.61 -5.04 -9.40
C SER A 102 6.24 -5.85 -10.53
N TYR A 103 7.56 -6.08 -10.45
CA TYR A 103 8.29 -6.89 -11.41
C TYR A 103 7.85 -8.35 -11.43
N ASN A 104 7.72 -9.00 -10.26
CA ASN A 104 7.27 -10.38 -10.20
C ASN A 104 5.89 -10.56 -10.82
N LYS A 105 4.98 -9.60 -10.61
CA LYS A 105 3.67 -9.60 -11.28
C LYS A 105 3.80 -9.48 -12.79
N MET A 106 4.63 -8.55 -13.26
CA MET A 106 4.87 -8.34 -14.69
C MET A 106 5.46 -9.60 -15.33
N ARG A 107 6.50 -10.19 -14.72
CA ARG A 107 7.14 -11.42 -15.20
C ARG A 107 6.15 -12.57 -15.32
N VAL A 108 5.33 -12.81 -14.30
CA VAL A 108 4.29 -13.87 -14.33
C VAL A 108 3.25 -13.60 -15.42
N GLY A 109 2.83 -12.34 -15.58
CA GLY A 109 1.92 -11.95 -16.66
C GLY A 109 2.52 -12.20 -18.05
N LEU A 110 3.80 -11.90 -18.22
CA LEU A 110 4.54 -12.12 -19.46
C LEU A 110 4.77 -13.60 -19.75
N GLU A 111 5.18 -14.39 -18.76
CA GLU A 111 5.30 -15.86 -18.89
C GLU A 111 3.96 -16.48 -19.28
N SER A 112 2.85 -16.00 -18.70
CA SER A 112 1.51 -16.44 -19.08
C SER A 112 1.12 -16.04 -20.50
N LEU A 113 1.49 -14.84 -20.97
CA LEU A 113 1.21 -14.41 -22.34
C LEU A 113 2.03 -15.18 -23.35
N LEU A 114 3.33 -15.38 -23.09
CA LEU A 114 4.22 -16.18 -23.94
C LEU A 114 3.74 -17.62 -24.03
N ALA A 115 3.31 -18.22 -22.92
CA ALA A 115 2.75 -19.58 -22.93
C ALA A 115 1.50 -19.68 -23.81
N LYS A 116 0.61 -18.67 -23.78
CA LYS A 116 -0.58 -18.62 -24.64
C LYS A 116 -0.23 -18.46 -26.12
N VAL A 117 0.63 -17.50 -26.44
CA VAL A 117 1.07 -17.25 -27.83
C VAL A 117 1.81 -18.46 -28.41
N SER A 118 2.60 -19.17 -27.60
CA SER A 118 3.32 -20.38 -28.04
C SER A 118 2.40 -21.57 -28.33
N THR A 119 1.16 -21.54 -27.83
CA THR A 119 0.13 -22.55 -28.13
C THR A 119 -0.80 -22.14 -29.27
N GLU A 120 -0.70 -20.89 -29.73
CA GLU A 120 -1.54 -20.33 -30.80
C GLU A 120 -0.87 -20.58 -32.16
N THR A 121 -1.47 -21.46 -32.97
CA THR A 121 -0.93 -21.90 -34.26
C THR A 121 -1.16 -20.90 -35.42
N ASP A 122 -1.95 -19.84 -35.18
CA ASP A 122 -2.41 -18.91 -36.22
C ASP A 122 -1.55 -17.64 -36.37
N LEU A 123 -0.49 -17.48 -35.58
CA LEU A 123 0.39 -16.29 -35.65
C LEU A 123 1.65 -16.55 -36.49
N PRO A 124 2.03 -15.62 -37.39
CA PRO A 124 3.28 -15.71 -38.14
C PRO A 124 4.49 -15.77 -37.20
N HIS A 125 5.41 -16.71 -37.43
CA HIS A 125 6.57 -16.92 -36.56
C HIS A 125 7.45 -15.68 -36.39
N ASP A 126 7.52 -14.78 -37.38
CA ASP A 126 8.28 -13.52 -37.28
C ASP A 126 7.68 -12.51 -36.30
N GLU A 127 6.35 -12.47 -36.16
CA GLU A 127 5.69 -11.61 -35.18
C GLU A 127 5.90 -12.15 -33.76
N ILE A 128 5.80 -13.47 -33.59
CA ILE A 128 6.11 -14.15 -32.33
C ILE A 128 7.57 -13.88 -31.91
N ASN A 129 8.52 -13.98 -32.85
CA ASN A 129 9.94 -13.75 -32.57
C ASN A 129 10.24 -12.28 -32.20
N LYS A 130 9.59 -11.30 -32.83
CA LYS A 130 9.71 -9.89 -32.44
C LYS A 130 9.15 -9.61 -31.05
N ILE A 131 8.03 -10.24 -30.71
CA ILE A 131 7.42 -10.12 -29.38
C ILE A 131 8.36 -10.72 -28.33
N ILE A 132 8.92 -11.91 -28.58
CA ILE A 132 9.90 -12.55 -27.70
C ILE A 132 11.16 -11.68 -27.54
N SER A 133 11.70 -11.10 -28.62
CA SER A 133 12.92 -10.27 -28.53
C SER A 133 12.66 -9.00 -27.70
N SER A 134 11.53 -8.34 -27.94
CA SER A 134 11.13 -7.12 -27.21
C SER A 134 10.97 -7.39 -25.71
N PHE A 135 10.41 -8.56 -25.35
CA PHE A 135 10.30 -8.96 -23.95
C PHE A 135 11.65 -9.31 -23.33
N THR A 136 12.56 -9.89 -24.10
CA THR A 136 13.91 -10.22 -23.64
C THR A 136 14.72 -8.94 -23.36
N GLU A 137 14.61 -7.94 -24.24
CA GLU A 137 15.23 -6.62 -24.03
C GLU A 137 14.66 -5.90 -22.80
N LEU A 138 13.34 -5.93 -22.62
CA LEU A 138 12.69 -5.36 -21.45
C LEU A 138 13.18 -6.03 -20.16
N ARG A 139 13.33 -7.37 -20.16
CA ARG A 139 13.89 -8.13 -19.04
C ARG A 139 15.31 -7.66 -18.70
N ASP A 140 16.15 -7.47 -19.71
CA ASP A 140 17.55 -7.09 -19.51
C ASP A 140 17.70 -5.63 -19.05
N GLN A 141 16.87 -4.71 -19.55
CA GLN A 141 16.80 -3.34 -19.03
C GLN A 141 16.40 -3.33 -17.56
N ILE A 142 15.41 -4.13 -17.19
CA ILE A 142 14.96 -4.23 -15.80
C ILE A 142 16.07 -4.80 -14.89
N ASN A 143 16.79 -5.83 -15.33
CA ASN A 143 17.91 -6.39 -14.57
C ASN A 143 19.00 -5.34 -14.32
N LYS A 144 19.29 -4.48 -15.30
CA LYS A 144 20.23 -3.36 -15.13
C LYS A 144 19.72 -2.35 -14.10
N THR A 145 18.43 -2.02 -14.10
CA THR A 145 17.83 -1.13 -13.10
C THR A 145 17.90 -1.73 -11.69
N ILE A 146 17.67 -3.04 -11.53
CA ILE A 146 17.80 -3.71 -10.23
C ILE A 146 19.24 -3.62 -9.72
N GLN A 147 20.23 -3.94 -10.56
CA GLN A 147 21.65 -3.84 -10.18
C GLN A 147 22.05 -2.42 -9.80
N MET A 148 21.51 -1.41 -10.49
CA MET A 148 21.72 0.00 -10.14
C MET A 148 21.13 0.33 -8.76
N LEU A 149 19.90 -0.12 -8.47
CA LEU A 149 19.25 0.08 -7.17
C LEU A 149 20.02 -0.62 -6.04
N GLU A 150 20.57 -1.82 -6.29
CA GLU A 150 21.41 -2.54 -5.33
C GLU A 150 22.72 -1.82 -5.02
N LYS A 151 23.37 -1.24 -6.05
CA LYS A 151 24.56 -0.40 -5.84
C LYS A 151 24.23 0.85 -5.03
N LEU A 152 23.10 1.50 -5.27
CA LEU A 152 22.67 2.67 -4.50
C LEU A 152 22.39 2.34 -3.02
N GLU A 153 21.82 1.16 -2.73
CA GLU A 153 21.61 0.66 -1.37
C GLU A 153 22.94 0.43 -0.62
N LEU A 154 23.94 -0.14 -1.30
CA LEU A 154 25.29 -0.34 -0.76
C LEU A 154 26.02 0.99 -0.49
N TYR A 155 25.84 1.99 -1.34
CA TYR A 155 26.41 3.33 -1.12
C TYR A 155 25.79 4.03 0.10
N GLU A 156 24.47 3.96 0.29
CA GLU A 156 23.85 4.59 1.46
C GLU A 156 24.23 3.93 2.80
N THR A 157 24.46 2.61 2.80
CA THR A 157 24.87 1.85 3.98
C THR A 157 26.35 2.05 4.33
N THR A 158 27.21 2.24 3.34
CA THR A 158 28.66 2.46 3.53
C THR A 158 29.06 3.91 3.82
N VAL A 159 28.27 4.91 3.43
CA VAL A 159 28.57 6.34 3.68
C VAL A 159 28.07 6.84 5.06
N LYS A 160 27.13 6.13 5.71
CA LYS A 160 26.61 6.50 7.05
C LYS A 160 27.45 6.13 8.29
N PRO A 161 28.52 5.30 8.29
CA PRO A 161 29.25 5.00 9.52
C PRO A 161 30.15 6.14 10.01
N GLU A 162 30.55 7.10 9.17
CA GLU A 162 31.58 8.08 9.59
C GLU A 162 31.06 9.31 10.35
N LYS A 163 29.77 9.70 10.21
CA LYS A 163 29.28 10.92 10.89
C LYS A 163 29.02 10.79 12.39
N LYS A 164 29.18 9.59 12.99
CA LYS A 164 29.04 9.38 14.45
C LYS A 164 30.36 9.42 15.24
N LYS A 165 31.54 9.49 14.60
CA LYS A 165 32.84 9.51 15.31
C LYS A 165 33.50 10.87 15.47
N ARG A 166 32.91 11.97 14.98
CA ARG A 166 33.52 13.33 15.04
C ARG A 166 32.81 14.35 15.95
N LYS A 167 31.86 13.93 16.79
CA LYS A 167 31.32 14.78 17.87
C LYS A 167 31.63 14.13 19.22
N GLY A 168 32.88 14.30 19.64
CA GLY A 168 33.41 13.71 20.87
C GLY A 168 34.86 14.15 21.07
N LYS A 169 35.06 15.47 21.11
CA LYS A 169 36.17 16.15 21.78
C LYS A 169 35.65 17.51 22.22
#